data_AF-A0A958JUW9-F1
#
_entry.id   AF-A0A958JUW9-F1
#
_cell.length_a   1.000
_cell.length_b   1.000
_cell.length_c   1.000
_cell.angle_alpha   90.00
_cell.angle_beta   90.00
_cell.angle_gamma   90.00
#
_symmetry.space_group_name_H-M   'P 1'
#
loop_
_entity.id
_entity.type
_entity.pdbx_description
1 polymer ?
#
loop_
_entity_poly.entity_id
_entity_poly.type
_entity_poly.pdbx_seq_one_letter_code
_entity_poly.pdbx_strand_id
1 'polypeptide(L)'
;SPTESKSRRRFHYSALRELPKPFWAILAVSFALTLARFSEGFLILQAQEIGIGLALLPLVLVFMNISYAASSYQAGKLSDKLNRELVLAIGIFILIVADLIVAFSHSTGWFALGIALWGLHLGFTQGVISAIVADHTSKDILGTAFGFLNFSMGIATLFASAIAGFAWDISGPSSTFQLGALLSTLALLLLLIAYRQYASPLRPDESNT
;
A
#
# COMPACT_ATOMS: atom_id res chain seq x y z
N SER A 1 -29.54 17.54 38.03
CA SER A 1 -29.06 17.57 36.64
C SER A 1 -27.55 17.51 36.59
N PRO A 2 -26.99 16.58 35.82
CA PRO A 2 -25.79 16.92 35.08
C PRO A 2 -25.94 16.45 33.62
N THR A 3 -26.07 17.43 32.73
CA THR A 3 -25.89 17.25 31.29
C THR A 3 -24.44 16.87 31.04
N GLU A 4 -24.18 15.58 30.86
CA GLU A 4 -22.99 15.09 30.13
C GLU A 4 -23.07 15.68 28.71
N SER A 5 -22.47 16.84 28.54
CA SER A 5 -22.16 17.39 27.24
C SER A 5 -21.08 16.50 26.63
N LYS A 6 -21.51 15.48 25.88
CA LYS A 6 -20.72 14.82 24.84
C LYS A 6 -20.19 15.92 23.91
N SER A 7 -19.03 16.45 24.26
CA SER A 7 -18.23 17.33 23.43
C SER A 7 -18.06 16.65 22.09
N ARG A 8 -18.80 17.14 21.10
CA ARG A 8 -18.75 16.69 19.71
C ARG A 8 -17.31 16.86 19.25
N ARG A 9 -16.62 15.73 19.02
CA ARG A 9 -15.25 15.67 18.48
C ARG A 9 -15.21 16.43 17.15
N ARG A 10 -14.87 17.72 17.21
CA ARG A 10 -14.57 18.55 16.05
C ARG A 10 -13.27 18.03 15.46
N PHE A 11 -13.24 17.84 14.14
CA PHE A 11 -12.01 17.68 13.38
C PHE A 11 -11.09 18.87 13.71
N HIS A 12 -10.11 18.65 14.58
CA HIS A 12 -9.11 19.64 14.91
C HIS A 12 -7.97 19.51 13.90
N TYR A 13 -7.95 20.38 12.89
CA TYR A 13 -6.80 20.52 11.98
C TYR A 13 -5.49 20.82 12.71
N SER A 14 -5.56 21.32 13.96
CA SER A 14 -4.42 21.48 14.86
C SER A 14 -3.78 20.16 15.27
N ALA A 15 -4.54 19.06 15.36
CA ALA A 15 -4.02 17.72 15.67
C ALA A 15 -3.09 17.17 14.56
N LEU A 16 -3.20 17.66 13.32
CA LEU A 16 -2.31 17.28 12.23
C LEU A 16 -0.88 17.79 12.43
N ARG A 17 -0.70 18.91 13.15
CA ARG A 17 0.64 19.44 13.50
C ARG A 17 1.30 18.63 14.62
N GLU A 18 0.54 17.82 15.35
CA GLU A 18 1.04 16.96 16.42
C GLU A 18 1.51 15.59 15.89
N LEU A 19 1.28 15.30 14.61
CA LEU A 19 1.70 14.03 14.00
C LEU A 19 3.23 13.99 13.84
N PRO A 20 3.88 12.92 14.31
CA PRO A 20 5.33 12.85 14.35
C PRO A 20 5.90 12.66 12.94
N LYS A 21 7.16 13.04 12.72
CA LYS A 21 7.83 12.93 11.41
C LYS A 21 7.75 11.52 10.76
N PRO A 22 7.83 10.40 11.51
CA PRO A 22 7.64 9.06 10.94
C PRO A 22 6.27 8.83 10.31
N PHE A 23 5.20 9.44 10.85
CA PHE A 23 3.86 9.35 10.25
C PHE A 23 3.86 9.94 8.84
N TRP A 24 4.44 11.13 8.67
CA TRP A 24 4.52 11.81 7.37
C TRP A 24 5.35 11.03 6.35
N ALA A 25 6.41 10.37 6.80
CA ALA A 25 7.21 9.51 5.94
C ALA A 25 6.41 8.30 5.45
N ILE A 26 5.68 7.63 6.34
CA ILE A 26 4.85 6.48 5.99
C ILE A 26 3.66 6.88 5.13
N LEU A 27 3.10 8.06 5.36
CA LEU A 27 2.07 8.64 4.50
C LEU A 27 2.62 8.85 3.08
N ALA A 28 3.81 9.42 2.94
CA ALA A 28 4.44 9.63 1.64
C ALA A 28 4.74 8.30 0.91
N VAL A 29 5.24 7.29 1.64
CA VAL A 29 5.45 5.93 1.11
C VAL A 29 4.13 5.31 0.67
N SER A 30 3.08 5.44 1.48
CA SER A 30 1.75 4.90 1.18
C SER A 30 1.12 5.60 -0.02
N PHE A 31 1.31 6.91 -0.14
CA PHE A 31 0.88 7.68 -1.30
C PHE A 31 1.58 7.22 -2.57
N ALA A 32 2.91 7.09 -2.54
CA ALA A 32 3.70 6.60 -3.66
C ALA A 32 3.35 5.16 -4.04
N LEU A 33 3.14 4.30 -3.04
CA LEU A 33 2.75 2.90 -3.24
C LEU A 33 1.34 2.79 -3.86
N THR A 34 0.40 3.61 -3.41
CA THR A 34 -0.95 3.66 -3.99
C THR A 34 -0.94 4.21 -5.41
N LEU A 35 -0.06 5.17 -5.72
CA LEU A 35 0.19 5.59 -7.09
C LEU A 35 0.67 4.43 -7.97
N ALA A 36 1.58 3.61 -7.45
CA ALA A 36 2.15 2.49 -8.17
C ALA A 36 1.16 1.36 -8.44
N ARG A 37 0.24 1.10 -7.50
CA ARG A 37 -0.76 0.04 -7.61
C ARG A 37 -1.77 0.28 -8.73
N PHE A 38 -2.03 1.55 -9.08
CA PHE A 38 -3.18 1.96 -9.89
C PHE A 38 -4.48 1.21 -9.51
N SER A 39 -5.56 1.36 -10.27
CA SER A 39 -6.82 0.69 -9.92
C SER A 39 -6.76 -0.80 -10.25
N GLU A 40 -7.30 -1.65 -9.37
CA GLU A 40 -7.52 -3.09 -9.60
C GLU A 40 -8.27 -3.36 -10.93
N GLY A 41 -9.02 -2.37 -11.42
CA GLY A 41 -9.68 -2.41 -12.72
C GLY A 41 -8.72 -2.65 -13.90
N PHE A 42 -7.47 -2.18 -13.84
CA PHE A 42 -6.51 -2.43 -14.92
C PHE A 42 -6.04 -3.89 -14.98
N LEU A 43 -6.04 -4.61 -13.86
CA LEU A 43 -5.82 -6.06 -13.86
C LEU A 43 -6.96 -6.79 -14.58
N ILE A 44 -8.20 -6.31 -14.41
CA ILE A 44 -9.36 -6.83 -15.14
C ILE A 44 -9.22 -6.53 -16.63
N LEU A 45 -8.86 -5.30 -17.00
CA LEU A 45 -8.65 -4.94 -18.41
C LEU A 45 -7.54 -5.79 -19.04
N GLN A 46 -6.45 -6.04 -18.32
CA GLN A 46 -5.37 -6.91 -18.78
C GLN A 46 -5.85 -8.36 -18.96
N ALA A 47 -6.66 -8.87 -18.03
CA ALA A 47 -7.28 -10.19 -18.14
C ALA A 47 -8.12 -10.31 -19.42
N GLN A 48 -8.88 -9.27 -19.76
CA GLN A 48 -9.67 -9.21 -20.97
C GLN A 48 -8.80 -9.20 -22.24
N GLU A 49 -7.71 -8.43 -22.26
CA GLU A 49 -6.75 -8.35 -23.37
C GLU A 49 -6.07 -9.71 -23.66
N ILE A 50 -5.78 -10.51 -22.63
CA ILE A 50 -5.22 -11.86 -22.80
C ILE A 50 -6.30 -12.92 -23.14
N GLY A 51 -7.55 -12.51 -23.37
CA GLY A 51 -8.64 -13.36 -23.84
C GLY A 51 -9.43 -14.08 -22.73
N ILE A 52 -9.31 -13.66 -21.46
CA ILE A 52 -10.19 -14.20 -20.40
C ILE A 52 -11.63 -13.73 -20.67
N GLY A 53 -12.56 -14.68 -20.70
CA GLY A 53 -13.97 -14.38 -20.98
C GLY A 53 -14.58 -13.42 -19.96
N LEU A 54 -15.47 -12.52 -20.42
CA LEU A 54 -16.09 -11.45 -19.61
C LEU A 54 -16.71 -11.95 -18.30
N ALA A 55 -17.31 -13.14 -18.31
CA ALA A 55 -17.92 -13.75 -17.12
C ALA A 55 -16.91 -14.16 -16.03
N LEU A 56 -15.64 -14.38 -16.41
CA LEU A 56 -14.58 -14.81 -15.49
C LEU A 56 -13.73 -13.63 -14.97
N LEU A 57 -13.91 -12.43 -15.51
CA LEU A 57 -13.17 -11.24 -15.08
C LEU A 57 -13.27 -10.96 -13.56
N PRO A 58 -14.45 -11.09 -12.90
CA PRO A 58 -14.53 -10.92 -11.46
C PRO A 58 -13.70 -11.95 -10.68
N LEU A 59 -13.45 -13.15 -11.24
CA LEU A 59 -12.64 -14.18 -10.59
C LEU A 59 -11.17 -13.80 -10.46
N VAL A 60 -10.68 -12.87 -11.29
CA VAL A 60 -9.32 -12.31 -11.16
C VAL A 60 -9.17 -11.63 -9.80
N LEU A 61 -10.14 -10.78 -9.43
CA LEU A 61 -10.15 -10.13 -8.13
C LEU A 61 -10.40 -11.11 -7.00
N VAL A 62 -11.25 -12.12 -7.19
CA VAL A 62 -11.44 -13.17 -6.18
C VAL A 62 -10.12 -13.90 -5.91
N PHE A 63 -9.41 -14.30 -6.95
CA PHE A 63 -8.13 -14.98 -6.83
C PHE A 63 -7.07 -14.11 -6.14
N MET A 64 -6.97 -12.83 -6.56
CA MET A 64 -6.14 -11.83 -5.90
C MET A 64 -6.48 -11.69 -4.41
N ASN A 65 -7.76 -11.58 -4.06
CA ASN A 65 -8.21 -11.42 -2.67
C ASN A 65 -7.97 -12.69 -1.83
N ILE A 66 -8.05 -13.88 -2.42
CA ILE A 66 -7.64 -15.12 -1.76
C ILE A 66 -6.15 -15.07 -1.42
N SER A 67 -5.29 -14.68 -2.37
CA SER A 67 -3.85 -14.51 -2.12
C SER A 67 -3.56 -13.44 -1.07
N TYR A 68 -4.34 -12.35 -1.05
CA TYR A 68 -4.28 -11.33 -0.01
C TYR A 68 -4.66 -11.87 1.36
N ALA A 69 -5.82 -12.53 1.49
CA ALA A 69 -6.27 -13.11 2.74
C ALA A 69 -5.29 -14.17 3.26
N ALA A 70 -4.81 -15.03 2.36
CA ALA A 70 -3.87 -16.11 2.67
C ALA A 70 -2.46 -15.63 3.03
N SER A 71 -2.12 -14.36 2.78
CA SER A 71 -0.83 -13.77 3.13
C SER A 71 -0.90 -12.80 4.30
N SER A 72 -2.06 -12.18 4.53
CA SER A 72 -2.26 -11.17 5.58
C SER A 72 -1.93 -11.71 6.98
N TYR A 73 -2.28 -12.97 7.26
CA TYR A 73 -2.00 -13.58 8.54
C TYR A 73 -0.49 -13.78 8.79
N GLN A 74 0.23 -14.22 7.76
CA GLN A 74 1.65 -14.49 7.78
C GLN A 74 2.43 -13.18 7.84
N ALA A 75 2.00 -12.19 7.05
CA ALA A 75 2.55 -10.85 7.07
C ALA A 75 2.39 -10.19 8.44
N GLY A 76 1.22 -10.31 9.08
CA GLY A 76 1.01 -9.83 10.44
C GLY A 76 1.96 -10.48 11.43
N LYS A 77 2.02 -11.82 11.46
CA LYS A 77 2.97 -12.55 12.31
C LYS A 77 4.42 -12.20 12.05
N LEU A 78 4.79 -11.98 10.79
CA LEU A 78 6.15 -11.62 10.39
C LEU A 78 6.48 -10.18 10.82
N SER A 79 5.52 -9.27 10.69
CA SER A 79 5.64 -7.86 11.09
C SER A 79 5.71 -7.66 12.60
N ASP A 80 5.23 -8.62 13.38
CA ASP A 80 5.37 -8.59 14.84
C ASP A 80 6.72 -9.18 15.31
N LYS A 81 7.40 -9.96 14.46
CA LYS A 81 8.69 -10.60 14.77
C LYS A 81 9.89 -9.90 14.14
N LEU A 82 9.71 -9.31 12.96
CA LEU A 82 10.70 -8.56 12.21
C LEU A 82 10.38 -7.07 12.24
N ASN A 83 11.33 -6.25 11.82
CA ASN A 83 11.10 -4.81 11.63
C ASN A 83 9.95 -4.61 10.62
N ARG A 84 8.94 -3.81 11.00
CA ARG A 84 7.73 -3.56 10.18
C ARG A 84 8.09 -2.98 8.81
N GLU A 85 9.15 -2.17 8.76
CA GLU A 85 9.67 -1.57 7.54
C GLU A 85 10.31 -2.60 6.60
N LEU A 86 10.96 -3.64 7.14
CA LEU A 86 11.50 -4.73 6.33
C LEU A 86 10.36 -5.55 5.70
N VAL A 87 9.32 -5.84 6.46
CA VAL A 87 8.13 -6.55 5.94
C VAL A 87 7.44 -5.71 4.86
N LEU A 88 7.33 -4.39 5.08
CA LEU A 88 6.81 -3.46 4.08
C LEU A 88 7.68 -3.45 2.82
N ALA A 89 9.01 -3.40 2.96
CA ALA A 89 9.94 -3.43 1.83
C ALA A 89 9.82 -4.73 1.01
N ILE A 90 9.66 -5.88 1.68
CA ILE A 90 9.38 -7.16 1.03
C ILE A 90 8.08 -7.07 0.23
N GLY A 91 7.02 -6.51 0.83
CA GLY A 91 5.75 -6.29 0.13
C GLY A 91 5.89 -5.43 -1.12
N ILE A 92 6.61 -4.30 -1.03
CA ILE A 92 6.83 -3.43 -2.20
C ILE A 92 7.68 -4.15 -3.26
N PHE A 93 8.68 -4.94 -2.87
CA PHE A 93 9.47 -5.73 -3.81
C PHE A 93 8.61 -6.78 -4.54
N ILE A 94 7.70 -7.46 -3.83
CA ILE A 94 6.75 -8.40 -4.43
C ILE A 94 5.86 -7.68 -5.45
N LEU A 95 5.43 -6.44 -5.18
CA LEU A 95 4.66 -5.64 -6.13
C LEU A 95 5.46 -5.34 -7.40
N ILE A 96 6.74 -4.92 -7.29
CA ILE A 96 7.60 -4.68 -8.46
C ILE A 96 7.67 -5.94 -9.34
N VAL A 97 7.87 -7.10 -8.72
CA VAL A 97 7.94 -8.38 -9.45
C VAL A 97 6.59 -8.73 -10.07
N ALA A 98 5.49 -8.51 -9.35
CA ALA A 98 4.14 -8.75 -9.86
C ALA A 98 3.85 -7.89 -11.11
N ASP A 99 4.13 -6.59 -11.03
CA ASP A 99 3.91 -5.65 -12.12
C ASP A 99 4.74 -6.03 -13.36
N LEU A 100 6.02 -6.40 -13.19
CA LEU A 100 6.86 -6.86 -14.29
C LEU A 100 6.34 -8.17 -14.91
N ILE A 101 5.90 -9.13 -14.10
CA ILE A 101 5.32 -10.38 -14.61
C ILE A 101 4.06 -10.11 -15.41
N VAL A 102 3.15 -9.25 -14.91
CA VAL A 102 1.92 -8.90 -15.62
C VAL A 102 2.23 -8.14 -16.91
N ALA A 103 3.17 -7.19 -16.88
CA ALA A 103 3.57 -6.38 -18.04
C ALA A 103 4.02 -7.22 -19.24
N PHE A 104 4.71 -8.34 -18.98
CA PHE A 104 5.25 -9.23 -20.01
C PHE A 104 4.46 -10.55 -20.13
N SER A 105 3.28 -10.64 -19.50
CA SER A 105 2.47 -11.86 -19.54
C SER A 105 1.69 -11.96 -20.86
N HIS A 106 2.00 -13.00 -21.65
CA HIS A 106 1.24 -13.38 -22.84
C HIS A 106 0.44 -14.69 -22.65
N SER A 107 0.56 -15.32 -21.48
CA SER A 107 -0.12 -16.57 -21.14
C SER A 107 -0.88 -16.42 -19.82
N THR A 108 -2.04 -17.05 -19.76
CA THR A 108 -2.92 -17.08 -18.57
C THR A 108 -2.19 -17.55 -17.32
N GLY A 109 -1.22 -18.47 -17.44
CA GLY A 109 -0.44 -18.96 -16.29
C GLY A 109 0.48 -17.89 -15.69
N TRP A 110 1.20 -17.15 -16.53
CA TRP A 110 2.05 -16.03 -16.09
C TRP A 110 1.22 -14.88 -15.53
N PHE A 111 0.08 -14.59 -16.15
CA PHE A 111 -0.86 -13.60 -15.63
C PHE A 111 -1.39 -14.00 -14.25
N ALA A 112 -1.81 -15.26 -14.07
CA ALA A 112 -2.26 -15.77 -12.77
C ALA A 112 -1.17 -15.67 -11.70
N LEU A 113 0.09 -15.99 -12.02
CA LEU A 113 1.21 -15.78 -11.10
C LEU A 113 1.36 -14.30 -10.71
N GLY A 114 1.30 -13.40 -11.69
CA GLY A 114 1.30 -11.96 -11.46
C GLY A 114 0.19 -11.52 -10.49
N ILE A 115 -1.05 -11.98 -10.72
CA ILE A 115 -2.21 -11.69 -9.86
C ILE A 115 -2.04 -12.26 -8.45
N ALA A 116 -1.48 -13.46 -8.31
CA ALA A 116 -1.21 -14.06 -7.00
C ALA A 116 -0.19 -13.23 -6.22
N LEU A 117 0.89 -12.78 -6.87
CA LEU A 117 1.89 -11.90 -6.29
C LEU A 117 1.29 -10.52 -5.98
N TRP A 118 0.38 -10.04 -6.81
CA TRP A 118 -0.37 -8.82 -6.55
C TRP A 118 -1.29 -8.98 -5.32
N GLY A 119 -1.95 -10.11 -5.11
CA GLY A 119 -2.65 -10.37 -3.85
C GLY A 119 -1.69 -10.44 -2.65
N LEU A 120 -0.58 -11.16 -2.81
CA LEU A 120 0.45 -11.34 -1.78
C LEU A 120 1.01 -10.00 -1.29
N HIS A 121 1.32 -9.08 -2.21
CA HIS A 121 1.90 -7.79 -1.85
C HIS A 121 0.92 -6.95 -0.99
N LEU A 122 -0.40 -7.04 -1.22
CA LEU A 122 -1.41 -6.38 -0.38
C LEU A 122 -1.32 -6.85 1.07
N GLY A 123 -1.06 -8.15 1.30
CA GLY A 123 -0.95 -8.72 2.64
C GLY A 123 0.22 -8.14 3.42
N PHE A 124 1.34 -7.94 2.73
CA PHE A 124 2.60 -7.44 3.31
C PHE A 124 2.66 -5.91 3.49
N THR A 125 1.62 -5.20 3.09
CA THR A 125 1.63 -3.73 3.02
C THR A 125 0.42 -3.13 3.73
N GLN A 126 -0.81 -3.58 3.43
CA GLN A 126 -2.05 -2.96 3.95
C GLN A 126 -2.12 -3.06 5.47
N GLY A 127 -1.93 -4.27 6.01
CA GLY A 127 -1.89 -4.50 7.46
C GLY A 127 -0.69 -3.80 8.12
N VAL A 128 0.48 -3.86 7.48
CA VAL A 128 1.73 -3.31 8.01
C VAL A 128 1.71 -1.78 8.09
N ILE A 129 1.27 -1.10 7.02
CA ILE A 129 1.10 0.36 7.01
C ILE A 129 0.11 0.78 8.10
N SER A 130 -1.03 0.10 8.20
CA SER A 130 -2.04 0.39 9.21
C SER A 130 -1.48 0.25 10.62
N ALA A 131 -0.68 -0.79 10.84
CA ALA A 131 -0.04 -1.05 12.13
C ALA A 131 1.04 0.00 12.45
N ILE A 132 1.90 0.37 11.49
CA ILE A 132 2.89 1.44 11.66
C ILE A 132 2.22 2.78 11.98
N VAL A 133 1.13 3.12 11.30
CA VAL A 133 0.36 4.36 11.58
C VAL A 133 -0.21 4.33 12.99
N ALA A 134 -0.75 3.19 13.42
CA ALA A 134 -1.28 3.03 14.77
C ALA A 134 -0.22 3.16 15.86
N ASP A 135 0.99 2.62 15.64
CA ASP A 135 2.10 2.72 16.60
C ASP A 135 2.59 4.16 16.79
N HIS A 136 2.58 4.96 15.72
CA HIS A 136 3.09 6.34 15.73
C HIS A 136 2.04 7.39 16.10
N THR A 137 0.82 6.97 16.42
CA THR A 137 -0.30 7.90 16.65
C THR A 137 -0.98 7.62 17.99
N SER A 138 -1.22 8.67 18.79
CA SER A 138 -1.98 8.54 20.03
C SER A 138 -3.45 8.17 19.76
N LYS A 139 -4.07 7.45 20.70
CA LYS A 139 -5.46 6.98 20.57
C LYS A 139 -6.47 8.13 20.33
N ASP A 140 -6.16 9.32 20.82
CA ASP A 140 -7.04 10.49 20.73
C ASP A 140 -7.15 11.05 19.31
N ILE A 141 -6.11 10.87 18.48
CA ILE A 141 -6.04 11.41 17.10
C ILE A 141 -5.94 10.29 16.05
N LEU A 142 -6.00 9.02 16.46
CA LEU A 142 -5.89 7.84 15.58
C LEU A 142 -6.91 7.86 14.44
N GLY A 143 -8.16 8.24 14.72
CA GLY A 143 -9.19 8.37 13.69
C GLY A 143 -8.86 9.45 12.65
N THR A 144 -8.22 10.55 13.06
CA THR A 144 -7.77 11.61 12.15
C THR A 144 -6.59 11.15 11.29
N ALA A 145 -5.64 10.42 11.87
CA ALA A 145 -4.52 9.84 11.12
C ALA A 145 -4.99 8.87 10.04
N PHE A 146 -5.89 7.94 10.37
CA PHE A 146 -6.49 7.05 9.36
C PHE A 146 -7.35 7.80 8.35
N GLY A 147 -8.07 8.84 8.77
CA GLY A 147 -8.81 9.71 7.85
C GLY A 147 -7.89 10.35 6.82
N PHE A 148 -6.76 10.90 7.25
CA PHE A 148 -5.78 11.54 6.36
C PHE A 148 -5.03 10.54 5.48
N LEU A 149 -4.69 9.36 6.02
CA LEU A 149 -4.11 8.26 5.26
C LEU A 149 -5.04 7.84 4.11
N ASN A 150 -6.32 7.55 4.42
CA ASN A 150 -7.30 7.15 3.41
C ASN A 150 -7.61 8.26 2.41
N PHE A 151 -7.69 9.51 2.86
CA PHE A 151 -7.87 10.66 1.97
C PHE A 151 -6.70 10.80 0.99
N SER A 152 -5.46 10.70 1.49
CA SER A 152 -4.26 10.78 0.67
C SER A 152 -4.17 9.61 -0.32
N MET A 153 -4.51 8.39 0.12
CA MET A 153 -4.59 7.23 -0.76
C MET A 153 -5.70 7.39 -1.83
N GLY A 154 -6.85 7.97 -1.48
CA GLY A 154 -7.91 8.25 -2.45
C GLY A 154 -7.46 9.24 -3.54
N ILE A 155 -6.75 10.31 -3.15
CA ILE A 155 -6.13 11.24 -4.11
C ILE A 155 -5.10 10.52 -4.98
N ALA A 156 -4.24 9.71 -4.37
CA ALA A 156 -3.26 8.91 -5.11
C ALA A 156 -3.95 8.02 -6.14
N THR A 157 -5.00 7.28 -5.77
CA THR A 157 -5.74 6.40 -6.69
C THR A 157 -6.36 7.15 -7.86
N LEU A 158 -6.86 8.38 -7.64
CA LEU A 158 -7.39 9.25 -8.70
C LEU A 158 -6.29 9.60 -9.73
N PHE A 159 -5.15 10.11 -9.26
CA PHE A 159 -4.02 10.41 -10.14
C PHE A 159 -3.45 9.16 -10.80
N ALA A 160 -3.33 8.06 -10.05
CA ALA A 160 -2.86 6.77 -10.55
C ALA A 160 -3.72 6.30 -11.72
N SER A 161 -5.04 6.36 -11.56
CA SER A 161 -5.98 5.91 -12.59
C SER A 161 -5.91 6.77 -13.85
N ALA A 162 -5.77 8.09 -13.70
CA ALA A 162 -5.62 9.00 -14.84
C ALA A 162 -4.30 8.77 -15.59
N ILE A 163 -3.18 8.64 -14.87
CA ILE A 163 -1.86 8.38 -15.46
C ILE A 163 -1.83 7.00 -16.11
N ALA A 164 -2.37 5.98 -15.44
CA ALA A 164 -2.43 4.61 -15.94
C ALA A 164 -3.27 4.49 -17.20
N GLY A 165 -4.43 5.18 -17.26
CA GLY A 165 -5.28 5.22 -18.45
C GLY A 165 -4.58 5.90 -19.63
N PHE A 166 -3.95 7.05 -19.39
CA PHE A 166 -3.18 7.74 -20.42
C PHE A 166 -2.01 6.89 -20.95
N ALA A 167 -1.29 6.19 -20.07
CA ALA A 167 -0.22 5.27 -20.48
C ALA A 167 -0.78 4.12 -21.34
N TRP A 168 -1.90 3.54 -20.91
CA TRP A 168 -2.58 2.45 -21.60
C TRP A 168 -3.00 2.83 -23.02
N ASP A 169 -3.60 4.01 -23.19
CA ASP A 169 -4.11 4.48 -24.49
C ASP A 169 -2.99 4.69 -25.52
N ILE A 170 -1.78 5.08 -25.08
CA ILE A 170 -0.67 5.40 -25.99
C ILE A 170 0.15 4.17 -26.36
N SER A 171 0.48 3.33 -25.37
CA SER A 171 1.48 2.26 -25.53
C SER A 171 0.93 0.87 -25.17
N GLY A 172 -0.37 0.78 -24.90
CA GLY A 172 -1.06 -0.47 -24.58
C GLY A 172 -0.83 -0.95 -23.14
N PRO A 173 -1.34 -2.16 -22.84
CA PRO A 173 -1.45 -2.67 -21.47
C PRO A 173 -0.12 -2.80 -20.72
N SER A 174 0.92 -3.28 -21.41
CA SER A 174 2.26 -3.50 -20.83
C SER A 174 2.88 -2.24 -20.22
N SER A 175 2.61 -1.07 -20.80
CA SER A 175 3.20 0.20 -20.36
C SER A 175 2.70 0.65 -19.00
N THR A 176 1.42 0.39 -18.68
CA THR A 176 0.81 0.72 -17.39
C THR A 176 1.45 -0.08 -16.26
N PHE A 177 1.68 -1.37 -16.50
CA PHE A 177 2.36 -2.23 -15.52
C PHE A 177 3.85 -1.90 -15.36
N GLN A 178 4.55 -1.55 -16.44
CA GLN A 178 5.94 -1.06 -16.35
C GLN A 178 6.03 0.24 -15.52
N LEU A 179 5.06 1.13 -15.70
CA LEU A 179 4.95 2.35 -14.89
C LEU A 179 4.68 2.02 -13.41
N GLY A 180 3.81 1.04 -13.13
CA GLY A 180 3.60 0.50 -11.79
C GLY A 180 4.89 0.00 -11.15
N ALA A 181 5.67 -0.80 -11.88
CA ALA A 181 6.97 -1.29 -11.41
C ALA A 181 7.96 -0.15 -11.11
N LEU A 182 8.00 0.88 -11.97
CA LEU A 182 8.84 2.07 -11.77
C LEU A 182 8.41 2.85 -10.51
N LEU A 183 7.12 3.14 -10.36
CA LEU A 183 6.58 3.86 -9.21
C LEU A 183 6.75 3.06 -7.90
N SER A 184 6.59 1.74 -7.96
CA SER A 184 6.86 0.84 -6.83
C SER A 184 8.33 0.86 -6.44
N THR A 185 9.23 0.91 -7.42
CA THR A 185 10.68 1.06 -7.17
C THR A 185 10.97 2.40 -6.49
N LEU A 186 10.35 3.49 -6.93
CA LEU A 186 10.49 4.79 -6.27
C LEU A 186 9.92 4.78 -4.85
N ALA A 187 8.79 4.11 -4.61
CA ALA A 187 8.22 3.94 -3.28
C ALA A 187 9.13 3.12 -2.36
N LEU A 188 9.79 2.08 -2.88
CA LEU A 188 10.78 1.29 -2.15
C LEU A 188 12.01 2.15 -1.79
N LEU A 189 12.55 2.91 -2.74
CA LEU A 189 13.67 3.82 -2.48
C LEU A 189 13.30 4.87 -1.42
N LEU A 190 12.10 5.45 -1.52
CA LEU A 190 11.59 6.40 -0.53
C LEU A 190 11.50 5.76 0.86
N LEU A 191 10.99 4.52 0.96
CA LEU A 191 10.95 3.77 2.22
C LEU A 191 12.35 3.53 2.79
N LEU A 192 13.31 3.13 1.96
CA LEU A 192 14.70 2.89 2.41
C LEU A 192 15.39 4.17 2.89
N ILE A 193 15.15 5.29 2.22
CA ILE A 193 15.67 6.60 2.63
C ILE A 193 15.02 7.05 3.95
N ALA A 194 13.70 6.94 4.05
CA ALA A 194 12.97 7.26 5.28
C ALA A 194 13.45 6.38 6.44
N TYR A 195 13.60 5.07 6.22
CA TYR A 195 14.09 4.15 7.24
C TYR A 195 15.45 4.56 7.80
N ARG A 196 16.40 4.97 6.94
CA ARG A 196 17.72 5.48 7.38
C ARG A 196 17.63 6.75 8.22
N GLN A 197 16.61 7.57 8.03
CA GLN A 197 16.44 8.83 8.77
C GLN A 197 15.72 8.64 10.11
N TYR A 198 14.86 7.62 10.23
CA TYR A 198 14.03 7.39 11.43
C TYR A 198 14.48 6.21 12.29
N ALA A 199 15.28 5.28 11.74
CA ALA A 199 16.06 4.32 12.51
C ALA A 199 17.24 5.02 13.21
N SER A 200 16.94 6.02 14.06
CA SER A 200 17.86 6.38 15.13
C SER A 200 17.91 5.19 16.09
N PRO A 201 19.09 4.78 16.58
CA PRO A 201 19.19 3.69 17.54
C PRO A 201 18.28 4.01 18.72
N LEU A 202 17.47 3.04 19.13
CA LEU A 202 16.93 3.02 20.48
C LEU A 202 18.12 3.28 21.40
N ARG A 203 18.13 4.47 22.00
CA ARG A 203 19.11 4.88 22.99
C ARG A 203 19.16 3.75 24.03
N PRO A 204 20.33 3.12 24.30
CA PRO A 204 20.41 2.13 25.35
C PRO A 204 19.85 2.75 26.62
N ASP A 205 18.96 2.00 27.26
CA ASP A 205 18.34 2.34 28.53
C ASP A 205 19.40 2.83 29.52
N GLU A 206 19.35 4.11 29.89
CA GLU A 206 20.11 4.69 31.01
C GLU A 206 19.46 4.26 32.35
N SER A 207 19.20 2.96 32.54
CA SER A 207 18.71 2.38 33.79
C SER A 207 19.79 1.65 34.59
N ASN A 208 21.06 2.02 34.42
CA ASN A 208 22.12 1.47 35.26
C ASN A 208 23.28 2.45 35.50
N THR A 209 23.01 3.50 36.29
CA THR A 209 23.98 4.14 37.22
C THR A 209 23.24 4.79 38.37
#